data_AF-A0A934PCS3-F1
#
_entry.id   AF-A0A934PCS3-F1
#
_cell.length_a   1.000
_cell.length_b   1.000
_cell.length_c   1.000
_cell.angle_alpha   90.00
_cell.angle_beta   90.00
_cell.angle_gamma   90.00
#
_symmetry.space_group_name_H-M   'P 1'
#
loop_
_entity.id
_entity.type
_entity.pdbx_description
1 polymer ?
#
loop_
_entity_poly.entity_id
_entity_poly.type
_entity_poly.pdbx_seq_one_letter_code
_entity_poly.pdbx_strand_id
1 'polypeptide(L)'
;MKSDGDIKKVIDLSGLKKTVCDKSIMHIGDAVDFKKTIRTGELAILLGRTKASVRGDLARGVVPWDDDGFETNVQRRYDGQHVVAGTVLEMAQGAGLTAIVASPLVQRQWSYIGAFFDRLDAGKRVNDMNIVFKIAGTHDDLHGFGYSEISYGCDPTEAGCRFNSTIEAFFSEGISNRDVRFNAVKTGVAHFSVVNLLFAYRYAKERALAKGYVLRGRDILKAKKAAPIGADLDASDT
;
A
#
# COMPACT_ATOMS: atom_id res chain seq x y z
N MET A 1 -7.76 -44.31 39.59
CA MET A 1 -7.07 -43.43 38.61
C MET A 1 -8.09 -43.04 37.56
N LYS A 2 -8.36 -41.74 37.39
CA LYS A 2 -9.25 -41.20 36.35
C LYS A 2 -8.43 -40.89 35.09
N SER A 3 -8.89 -41.36 33.92
CA SER A 3 -9.20 -40.49 32.76
C SER A 3 -9.51 -41.34 31.53
N ASP A 4 -10.80 -41.57 31.32
CA ASP A 4 -11.38 -41.64 29.98
C ASP A 4 -11.23 -40.27 29.30
N GLY A 5 -11.05 -40.28 27.98
CA GLY A 5 -11.48 -39.16 27.13
C GLY A 5 -10.37 -38.48 26.33
N ASP A 6 -10.50 -38.63 25.01
CA ASP A 6 -10.36 -37.54 24.05
C ASP A 6 -8.97 -37.00 23.68
N ILE A 7 -8.17 -37.74 22.89
CA ILE A 7 -7.35 -37.11 21.84
C ILE A 7 -7.23 -38.03 20.60
N LYS A 8 -8.33 -38.25 19.88
CA LYS A 8 -8.31 -38.51 18.43
C LYS A 8 -9.58 -37.97 17.77
N LYS A 9 -9.70 -36.65 17.69
CA LYS A 9 -10.46 -36.04 16.59
C LYS A 9 -9.46 -35.61 15.53
N VAL A 10 -9.32 -36.47 14.52
CA VAL A 10 -8.94 -36.06 13.18
C VAL A 10 -9.85 -34.89 12.83
N ILE A 11 -9.29 -33.70 12.66
CA ILE A 11 -10.04 -32.60 12.08
C ILE A 11 -10.30 -33.02 10.64
N ASP A 12 -11.52 -33.45 10.37
CA ASP A 12 -12.00 -33.69 9.02
C ASP A 12 -12.06 -32.36 8.28
N LEU A 13 -10.97 -32.06 7.57
CA LEU A 13 -10.83 -30.86 6.73
C LEU A 13 -11.56 -31.02 5.38
N SER A 14 -12.30 -32.11 5.15
CA SER A 14 -13.10 -32.26 3.94
C SER A 14 -14.23 -31.21 3.86
N GLY A 15 -14.71 -30.72 5.01
CA GLY A 15 -15.67 -29.62 5.11
C GLY A 15 -15.08 -28.21 4.96
N LEU A 16 -13.76 -28.03 5.17
CA LEU A 16 -13.11 -26.71 5.04
C LEU A 16 -12.66 -26.40 3.61
N LYS A 17 -12.75 -27.36 2.69
CA LYS A 17 -12.40 -27.18 1.27
C LYS A 17 -13.52 -26.59 0.42
N LYS A 18 -14.70 -26.27 0.99
CA LYS A 18 -15.86 -25.82 0.21
C LYS A 18 -16.47 -24.46 0.57
N THR A 19 -15.93 -23.73 1.57
CA THR A 19 -16.56 -22.49 2.06
C THR A 19 -15.77 -21.21 1.80
N VAL A 20 -14.85 -21.21 0.83
CA VAL A 20 -14.26 -19.96 0.28
C VAL A 20 -14.19 -20.03 -1.25
N CYS A 21 -15.29 -20.47 -1.85
CA CYS A 21 -15.60 -20.25 -3.27
C CYS A 21 -17.08 -19.86 -3.43
N ASP A 22 -17.72 -19.38 -2.36
CA ASP A 22 -19.11 -18.96 -2.41
C ASP A 22 -19.19 -17.53 -2.95
N LYS A 23 -19.40 -17.46 -4.27
CA LYS A 23 -20.46 -16.68 -4.93
C LYS A 23 -20.86 -15.32 -4.34
N SER A 24 -19.91 -14.56 -3.82
CA SER A 24 -19.94 -13.10 -3.89
C SER A 24 -19.41 -12.64 -5.25
N ILE A 25 -19.83 -13.31 -6.33
CA ILE A 25 -19.94 -12.62 -7.62
C ILE A 25 -21.11 -11.69 -7.38
N MET A 26 -20.80 -10.53 -6.82
CA MET A 26 -21.66 -9.38 -6.87
C MET A 26 -21.98 -9.25 -8.36
N HIS A 27 -23.21 -9.57 -8.75
CA HIS A 27 -23.71 -9.28 -10.09
C HIS A 27 -23.74 -7.76 -10.17
N ILE A 28 -22.58 -7.19 -10.50
CA ILE A 28 -22.40 -5.82 -10.94
C ILE A 28 -22.86 -5.79 -12.40
N GLY A 29 -24.08 -6.28 -12.63
CA GLY A 29 -24.85 -6.07 -13.84
C GLY A 29 -25.69 -4.83 -13.56
N ASP A 30 -25.54 -3.83 -14.42
CA ASP A 30 -26.54 -2.79 -14.60
C ASP A 30 -26.66 -1.79 -13.44
N ALA A 31 -25.53 -1.16 -13.12
CA ALA A 31 -25.37 0.29 -13.31
C ALA A 31 -24.21 0.82 -12.47
N VAL A 32 -22.99 0.62 -12.97
CA VAL A 32 -21.80 1.25 -12.40
C VAL A 32 -21.43 2.43 -13.27
N ASP A 33 -21.36 3.61 -12.66
CA ASP A 33 -20.71 4.75 -13.31
C ASP A 33 -19.20 4.44 -13.36
N PHE A 34 -18.72 4.07 -14.56
CA PHE A 34 -17.35 3.68 -14.80
C PHE A 34 -16.44 4.90 -14.75
N LYS A 35 -15.99 5.27 -13.55
CA LYS A 35 -14.93 6.26 -13.40
C LYS A 35 -13.59 5.54 -13.30
N LYS A 36 -12.84 5.49 -14.39
CA LYS A 36 -11.43 5.04 -14.36
C LYS A 36 -10.59 5.81 -13.35
N THR A 37 -11.03 7.02 -12.99
CA THR A 37 -10.32 7.94 -12.11
C THR A 37 -11.29 8.74 -11.22
N ILE A 38 -10.87 9.09 -10.01
CA ILE A 38 -11.61 9.88 -9.04
C ILE A 38 -11.06 11.30 -8.88
N ARG A 39 -11.79 12.20 -8.20
CA ARG A 39 -11.30 13.55 -7.89
C ARG A 39 -10.69 13.59 -6.49
N THR A 40 -10.08 14.72 -6.14
CA THR A 40 -9.45 14.93 -4.81
C THR A 40 -10.40 14.69 -3.64
N GLY A 41 -11.72 14.91 -3.81
CA GLY A 41 -12.70 14.69 -2.75
C GLY A 41 -12.85 13.21 -2.41
N GLU A 42 -13.05 12.38 -3.42
CA GLU A 42 -13.11 10.93 -3.29
C GLU A 42 -11.76 10.35 -2.86
N LEU A 43 -10.65 10.88 -3.38
CA LEU A 43 -9.30 10.45 -2.97
C LEU A 43 -9.10 10.65 -1.46
N ALA A 44 -9.51 11.80 -0.93
CA ALA A 44 -9.46 12.06 0.50
C ALA A 44 -10.29 11.04 1.31
N ILE A 45 -11.47 10.67 0.82
CA ILE A 45 -12.30 9.62 1.44
C ILE A 45 -11.58 8.27 1.43
N LEU A 46 -10.97 7.89 0.31
CA LEU A 46 -10.25 6.62 0.17
C LEU A 46 -8.94 6.57 0.97
N LEU A 47 -8.32 7.72 1.25
CA LEU A 47 -7.17 7.81 2.15
C LEU A 47 -7.60 7.99 3.62
N GLY A 48 -8.90 8.15 3.92
CA GLY A 48 -9.35 8.42 5.28
C GLY A 48 -8.87 9.78 5.81
N ARG A 49 -8.56 10.72 4.92
CA ARG A 49 -8.02 12.05 5.23
C ARG A 49 -9.03 13.14 4.88
N THR A 50 -8.83 14.33 5.43
CA THR A 50 -9.66 15.49 5.03
C THR A 50 -9.22 15.99 3.65
N LYS A 51 -10.18 16.53 2.88
CA LYS A 51 -9.89 17.15 1.58
C LYS A 51 -8.86 18.27 1.67
N ALA A 52 -8.88 19.02 2.78
CA ALA A 52 -7.90 20.07 3.05
C ALA A 52 -6.49 19.50 3.27
N SER A 53 -6.37 18.40 4.03
CA SER A 53 -5.09 17.72 4.25
C SER A 53 -4.47 17.22 2.94
N VAL A 54 -5.27 16.55 2.09
CA VAL A 54 -4.80 16.08 0.77
C VAL A 54 -4.42 17.25 -0.15
N ARG A 55 -5.17 18.34 -0.14
CA ARG A 55 -4.80 19.56 -0.89
C ARG A 55 -3.49 20.18 -0.40
N GLY A 56 -3.29 20.23 0.91
CA GLY A 56 -2.04 20.73 1.51
C GLY A 56 -0.84 19.85 1.17
N ASP A 57 -1.03 18.54 1.08
CA ASP A 57 0.01 17.63 0.62
C ASP A 57 0.34 17.84 -0.84
N LEU A 58 -0.66 17.88 -1.72
CA LEU A 58 -0.49 18.19 -3.14
C LEU A 58 0.24 19.51 -3.37
N ALA A 59 -0.09 20.56 -2.60
CA ALA A 59 0.57 21.86 -2.70
C ALA A 59 2.05 21.82 -2.27
N ARG A 60 2.42 20.85 -1.42
CA ARG A 60 3.80 20.62 -0.96
C ARG A 60 4.55 19.58 -1.78
N GLY A 61 3.95 19.05 -2.85
CA GLY A 61 4.53 17.93 -3.62
C GLY A 61 4.55 16.60 -2.86
N VAL A 62 3.69 16.45 -1.86
CA VAL A 62 3.54 15.21 -1.07
C VAL A 62 2.54 14.27 -1.74
N VAL A 63 2.79 12.96 -1.67
CA VAL A 63 1.87 11.89 -2.11
C VAL A 63 0.43 12.14 -1.62
N PRO A 64 -0.59 11.83 -2.44
CA PRO A 64 -0.53 11.37 -3.82
C PRO A 64 -0.15 12.51 -4.76
N TRP A 65 0.83 12.31 -5.65
CA TRP A 65 1.26 13.34 -6.59
C TRP A 65 0.25 13.52 -7.72
N ASP A 66 0.49 14.55 -8.52
CA ASP A 66 -0.18 14.77 -9.80
C ASP A 66 0.85 14.38 -10.88
N ASP A 67 0.54 13.37 -11.69
CA ASP A 67 1.52 12.61 -12.48
C ASP A 67 1.89 13.27 -13.83
N ASP A 68 1.77 14.60 -13.92
CA ASP A 68 1.81 15.43 -15.14
C ASP A 68 0.59 15.28 -16.08
N GLY A 69 0.12 16.42 -16.61
CA GLY A 69 -0.73 16.44 -17.82
C GLY A 69 -2.09 17.14 -17.73
N PHE A 70 -2.47 17.72 -16.60
CA PHE A 70 -3.66 18.57 -16.59
C PHE A 70 -3.25 19.98 -17.02
N GLU A 71 -3.72 20.40 -18.20
CA GLU A 71 -3.77 21.81 -18.57
C GLU A 71 -4.35 22.61 -17.39
N THR A 72 -3.96 23.88 -17.24
CA THR A 72 -4.18 24.73 -16.06
C THR A 72 -5.65 24.88 -15.59
N ASN A 73 -6.61 24.24 -16.25
CA ASN A 73 -8.04 24.23 -15.93
C ASN A 73 -8.70 22.82 -15.87
N VAL A 74 -7.94 21.73 -16.00
CA VAL A 74 -8.52 20.38 -15.95
C VAL A 74 -8.52 19.87 -14.50
N GLN A 75 -9.66 19.33 -14.08
CA GLN A 75 -9.82 18.77 -12.75
C GLN A 75 -8.92 17.55 -12.57
N ARG A 76 -8.03 17.61 -11.57
CA ARG A 76 -7.12 16.52 -11.17
C ARG A 76 -7.86 15.20 -11.01
N ARG A 77 -7.34 14.16 -11.65
CA ARG A 77 -7.91 12.82 -11.64
C ARG A 77 -6.88 11.82 -11.12
N TYR A 78 -7.32 10.93 -10.23
CA TYR A 78 -6.49 9.96 -9.52
C TYR A 78 -7.03 8.57 -9.77
N ASP A 79 -6.17 7.57 -9.87
CA ASP A 79 -6.54 6.17 -10.09
C ASP A 79 -6.13 5.31 -8.88
N GLY A 80 -6.27 3.99 -9.03
CA GLY A 80 -5.89 3.02 -8.00
C GLY A 80 -4.40 3.07 -7.64
N GLN A 81 -3.53 3.46 -8.58
CA GLN A 81 -2.10 3.60 -8.32
C GLN A 81 -1.83 4.74 -7.35
N HIS A 82 -2.52 5.87 -7.50
CA HIS A 82 -2.44 7.01 -6.58
C HIS A 82 -2.95 6.63 -5.18
N VAL A 83 -4.04 5.86 -5.10
CA VAL A 83 -4.58 5.40 -3.81
C VAL A 83 -3.60 4.47 -3.11
N VAL A 84 -2.98 3.54 -3.85
CA VAL A 84 -1.96 2.64 -3.28
C VAL A 84 -0.70 3.40 -2.89
N ALA A 85 -0.21 4.36 -3.68
CA ALA A 85 0.92 5.19 -3.28
C ALA A 85 0.62 5.97 -1.99
N GLY A 86 -0.57 6.55 -1.86
CA GLY A 86 -1.04 7.17 -0.61
C GLY A 86 -1.09 6.20 0.57
N THR A 87 -1.50 4.96 0.32
CA THR A 87 -1.51 3.91 1.34
C THR A 87 -0.09 3.50 1.75
N VAL A 88 0.85 3.42 0.81
CA VAL A 88 2.26 3.15 1.09
C VAL A 88 2.87 4.28 1.92
N LEU A 89 2.54 5.54 1.62
CA LEU A 89 2.92 6.69 2.44
C LEU A 89 2.39 6.54 3.87
N GLU A 90 1.10 6.25 4.05
CA GLU A 90 0.49 6.06 5.37
C GLU A 90 1.18 4.94 6.16
N MET A 91 1.52 3.83 5.51
CA MET A 91 2.27 2.74 6.14
C MET A 91 3.69 3.16 6.54
N ALA A 92 4.37 3.93 5.69
CA ALA A 92 5.68 4.50 6.01
C ALA A 92 5.61 5.48 7.19
N GLN A 93 4.54 6.28 7.26
CA GLN A 93 4.30 7.18 8.38
C GLN A 93 3.95 6.45 9.67
N GLY A 94 3.16 5.38 9.59
CA GLY A 94 2.86 4.50 10.71
C GLY A 94 4.11 3.81 11.27
N ALA A 95 5.15 3.65 10.45
CA ALA A 95 6.46 3.16 10.89
C ALA A 95 7.37 4.24 11.50
N GLY A 96 6.95 5.51 11.54
CA GLY A 96 7.68 6.60 12.19
C GLY A 96 8.28 7.64 11.23
N LEU A 97 8.11 7.51 9.92
CA LEU A 97 8.55 8.55 8.98
C LEU A 97 7.58 9.75 8.95
N THR A 98 8.11 10.94 8.76
CA THR A 98 7.26 12.10 8.45
C THR A 98 6.81 12.04 6.99
N ALA A 99 5.67 12.67 6.65
CA ALA A 99 5.19 12.73 5.27
C ALA A 99 6.21 13.39 4.32
N ILE A 100 6.95 14.41 4.81
CA ILE A 100 7.95 15.15 4.05
C ILE A 100 9.12 14.24 3.64
N VAL A 101 9.53 13.34 4.53
CA VAL A 101 10.63 12.41 4.26
C VAL A 101 10.15 11.18 3.50
N ALA A 102 8.98 10.63 3.86
CA ALA A 102 8.46 9.42 3.22
C ALA A 102 8.02 9.67 1.76
N SER A 103 7.44 10.84 1.45
CA SER A 103 6.87 11.10 0.13
C SER A 103 7.86 10.99 -1.03
N PRO A 104 9.04 11.65 -0.99
CA PRO A 104 10.06 11.48 -2.02
C PRO A 104 10.50 10.02 -2.19
N LEU A 105 10.53 9.25 -1.11
CA LEU A 105 10.90 7.83 -1.17
C LEU A 105 9.83 7.00 -1.87
N VAL A 106 8.55 7.22 -1.56
CA VAL A 106 7.44 6.61 -2.30
C VAL A 106 7.50 7.03 -3.78
N GLN A 107 7.90 8.27 -4.07
CA GLN A 107 8.00 8.82 -5.43
C GLN A 107 9.02 8.11 -6.30
N ARG A 108 10.19 7.81 -5.72
CA ARG A 108 11.19 6.98 -6.40
C ARG A 108 10.68 5.58 -6.76
N GLN A 109 9.60 5.11 -6.10
CA GLN A 109 8.98 3.81 -6.37
C GLN A 109 7.72 3.87 -7.23
N TRP A 110 7.37 5.03 -7.80
CA TRP A 110 6.16 5.16 -8.59
C TRP A 110 6.05 4.12 -9.72
N SER A 111 7.12 3.99 -10.51
CA SER A 111 7.19 3.03 -11.61
C SER A 111 7.10 1.57 -11.12
N TYR A 112 7.64 1.29 -9.93
CA TYR A 112 7.55 -0.04 -9.32
C TYR A 112 6.13 -0.36 -8.82
N ILE A 113 5.42 0.64 -8.27
CA ILE A 113 3.98 0.53 -7.96
C ILE A 113 3.18 0.32 -9.26
N GLY A 114 3.53 1.02 -10.34
CA GLY A 114 2.95 0.79 -11.67
C GLY A 114 3.14 -0.65 -12.16
N ALA A 115 4.35 -1.18 -12.07
CA ALA A 115 4.64 -2.56 -12.45
C ALA A 115 3.85 -3.60 -11.63
N PHE A 116 3.57 -3.31 -10.36
CA PHE A 116 2.67 -4.12 -9.54
C PHE A 116 1.26 -4.19 -10.16
N PHE A 117 0.70 -3.07 -10.61
CA PHE A 117 -0.60 -3.06 -11.27
C PHE A 117 -0.58 -3.78 -12.62
N ASP A 118 0.47 -3.60 -13.43
CA ASP A 118 0.60 -4.32 -14.71
C ASP A 118 0.58 -5.84 -14.52
N ARG A 119 1.23 -6.31 -13.45
CA ARG A 119 1.23 -7.73 -13.07
C ARG A 119 -0.12 -8.18 -12.57
N LEU A 120 -0.80 -7.37 -11.75
CA LEU A 120 -2.13 -7.66 -11.25
C LEU A 120 -3.14 -7.78 -12.39
N ASP A 121 -3.10 -6.86 -13.36
CA ASP A 121 -3.96 -6.83 -14.54
C ASP A 121 -3.67 -8.03 -15.47
N ALA A 122 -2.40 -8.44 -15.55
CA ALA A 122 -1.98 -9.65 -16.28
C ALA A 122 -2.26 -10.97 -15.52
N GLY A 123 -2.86 -10.93 -14.33
CA GLY A 123 -3.13 -12.12 -13.51
C GLY A 123 -1.87 -12.82 -12.99
N LYS A 124 -0.73 -12.13 -12.95
CA LYS A 124 0.55 -12.66 -12.46
C LYS A 124 0.61 -12.64 -10.92
N ARG A 125 1.51 -13.44 -10.35
CA ARG A 125 1.78 -13.42 -8.91
C ARG A 125 2.39 -12.08 -8.50
N VAL A 126 1.83 -11.48 -7.45
CA VAL A 126 2.27 -10.17 -6.89
C VAL A 126 2.54 -10.21 -5.38
N ASN A 127 2.44 -11.39 -4.75
CA ASN A 127 2.48 -11.53 -3.29
C ASN A 127 3.76 -10.99 -2.64
N ASP A 128 4.86 -11.01 -3.37
CA ASP A 128 6.20 -10.80 -2.82
C ASP A 128 6.82 -9.46 -3.26
N MET A 129 6.03 -8.57 -3.89
CA MET A 129 6.50 -7.24 -4.28
C MET A 129 6.54 -6.33 -3.06
N ASN A 130 7.75 -6.01 -2.59
CA ASN A 130 7.99 -5.18 -1.43
C ASN A 130 8.70 -3.88 -1.80
N ILE A 131 8.39 -2.80 -1.09
CA ILE A 131 9.16 -1.57 -1.08
C ILE A 131 9.89 -1.47 0.25
N VAL A 132 11.18 -1.16 0.20
CA VAL A 132 12.01 -0.92 1.37
C VAL A 132 12.33 0.57 1.46
N PHE A 133 12.19 1.13 2.65
CA PHE A 133 12.63 2.49 2.99
C PHE A 133 13.71 2.42 4.06
N LYS A 134 14.85 3.07 3.81
CA LYS A 134 15.97 3.18 4.73
C LYS A 134 16.41 4.63 4.85
N ILE A 135 16.68 5.06 6.08
CA ILE A 135 17.42 6.28 6.35
C ILE A 135 18.61 5.89 7.21
N ALA A 136 19.82 6.17 6.72
CA ALA A 136 21.05 5.91 7.46
C ALA A 136 21.68 7.24 7.86
N GLY A 137 22.20 7.31 9.09
CA GLY A 137 22.97 8.46 9.56
C GLY A 137 24.44 8.30 9.18
N THR A 138 25.06 9.37 8.70
CA THR A 138 26.49 9.44 8.46
C THR A 138 27.05 10.63 9.21
N HIS A 139 27.96 10.41 10.15
CA HIS A 139 28.70 11.49 10.79
C HIS A 139 30.02 11.68 10.06
N ASP A 140 30.29 12.88 9.59
CA ASP A 140 31.59 13.29 9.08
C ASP A 140 32.15 14.35 10.02
N ASP A 141 33.41 14.21 10.42
CA ASP A 141 34.06 15.19 11.30
C ASP A 141 34.15 16.58 10.64
N LEU A 142 34.11 16.68 9.31
CA LEU A 142 34.17 17.94 8.57
C LEU A 142 32.78 18.56 8.29
N HIS A 143 31.78 17.72 7.98
CA HIS A 143 30.46 18.16 7.54
C HIS A 143 29.35 17.93 8.57
N GLY A 144 29.67 17.34 9.73
CA GLY A 144 28.73 17.00 10.79
C GLY A 144 27.86 15.81 10.45
N PHE A 145 26.66 15.75 11.04
CA PHE A 145 25.68 14.68 10.78
C PHE A 145 24.92 14.92 9.47
N GLY A 146 24.98 13.94 8.57
CA GLY A 146 24.15 13.82 7.38
C GLY A 146 23.27 12.57 7.41
N TYR A 147 22.30 12.53 6.50
CA TYR A 147 21.43 11.37 6.30
C TYR A 147 21.48 10.93 4.84
N SER A 148 21.57 9.61 4.62
CA SER A 148 21.38 9.00 3.31
C SER A 148 20.04 8.27 3.27
N GLU A 149 19.22 8.59 2.27
CA GLU A 149 17.92 7.95 2.09
C GLU A 149 17.98 6.95 0.94
N ILE A 150 17.56 5.72 1.21
CA ILE A 150 17.49 4.66 0.21
C ILE A 150 16.05 4.18 0.15
N SER A 151 15.52 4.11 -1.07
CA SER A 151 14.26 3.45 -1.35
C SER A 151 14.45 2.48 -2.50
N TYR A 152 13.93 1.28 -2.33
CA TYR A 152 14.14 0.21 -3.29
C TYR A 152 12.92 -0.73 -3.34
N GLY A 153 12.38 -0.93 -4.54
CA GLY A 153 11.39 -1.95 -4.85
C GLY A 153 12.05 -3.27 -5.18
N CYS A 154 11.56 -4.37 -4.61
CA CYS A 154 12.10 -5.71 -4.82
C CYS A 154 10.99 -6.72 -4.98
N ASP A 155 11.07 -7.50 -6.06
CA ASP A 155 10.31 -8.72 -6.26
C ASP A 155 11.30 -9.90 -6.23
N PRO A 156 11.26 -10.77 -5.20
CA PRO A 156 12.22 -11.86 -5.05
C PRO A 156 12.17 -12.89 -6.19
N THR A 157 11.17 -12.83 -7.07
CA THR A 157 11.11 -13.65 -8.28
C THR A 157 11.87 -13.06 -9.46
N GLU A 158 12.25 -11.77 -9.42
CA GLU A 158 13.06 -11.13 -10.46
C GLU A 158 14.56 -11.35 -10.24
N ALA A 159 15.26 -11.70 -11.32
CA ALA A 159 16.72 -11.82 -11.32
C ALA A 159 17.35 -10.47 -10.95
N GLY A 160 18.08 -10.43 -9.83
CA GLY A 160 18.71 -9.21 -9.32
C GLY A 160 17.99 -8.57 -8.12
N CYS A 161 16.82 -9.07 -7.72
CA CYS A 161 16.22 -8.66 -6.44
C CYS A 161 17.06 -9.18 -5.27
N ARG A 162 17.61 -8.25 -4.51
CA ARG A 162 18.53 -8.51 -3.39
C ARG A 162 17.83 -8.35 -2.03
N PHE A 163 16.54 -8.66 -1.92
CA PHE A 163 15.73 -8.35 -0.74
C PHE A 163 16.39 -8.81 0.58
N ASN A 164 16.69 -10.10 0.71
CA ASN A 164 17.30 -10.65 1.93
C ASN A 164 18.70 -10.09 2.17
N SER A 165 19.57 -10.04 1.15
CA SER A 165 20.92 -9.48 1.30
C SER A 165 20.92 -7.99 1.63
N THR A 166 19.90 -7.25 1.17
CA THR A 166 19.71 -5.83 1.48
C THR A 166 19.26 -5.68 2.93
N ILE A 167 18.35 -6.54 3.41
CA ILE A 167 17.95 -6.63 4.82
C ILE A 167 19.13 -7.02 5.73
N GLU A 168 19.87 -8.05 5.36
CA GLU A 168 21.04 -8.53 6.09
C GLU A 168 22.16 -7.48 6.12
N ALA A 169 22.40 -6.78 5.01
CA ALA A 169 23.31 -5.63 4.98
C ALA A 169 22.87 -4.54 5.98
N PHE A 170 21.57 -4.33 6.21
CA PHE A 170 21.10 -3.34 7.19
C PHE A 170 21.39 -3.72 8.64
N PHE A 171 21.21 -4.99 9.00
CA PHE A 171 21.47 -5.44 10.36
C PHE A 171 22.96 -5.71 10.62
N SER A 172 23.76 -5.95 9.57
CA SER A 172 25.21 -6.14 9.66
C SER A 172 26.01 -4.83 9.60
N GLU A 173 25.43 -3.71 9.14
CA GLU A 173 26.01 -2.37 9.25
C GLU A 173 26.09 -1.84 10.71
N GLY A 174 25.79 -2.69 11.70
CA GLY A 174 25.98 -2.41 13.12
C GLY A 174 27.46 -2.26 13.49
N ILE A 175 27.79 -1.05 13.94
CA ILE A 175 29.00 -0.63 14.67
C ILE A 175 30.20 -0.29 13.77
N SER A 176 30.62 0.97 13.93
CA SER A 176 31.67 1.72 13.23
C SER A 176 32.87 0.89 12.72
N ASN A 177 33.10 0.97 11.41
CA ASN A 177 34.46 0.95 10.88
C ASN A 177 34.87 2.40 10.66
N ARG A 178 35.85 2.87 11.44
CA ARG A 178 36.56 4.12 11.17
C ARG A 178 37.37 3.88 9.90
N ASP A 179 36.84 4.28 8.75
CA ASP A 179 37.59 4.12 7.50
C ASP A 179 38.76 5.12 7.54
N VAL A 180 39.98 4.63 7.73
CA VAL A 180 41.16 5.48 7.99
C VAL A 180 41.47 6.40 6.80
N ARG A 181 40.86 6.18 5.63
CA ARG A 181 41.03 6.99 4.42
C ARG A 181 40.03 8.13 4.27
N PHE A 182 38.91 8.08 5.00
CA PHE A 182 37.87 9.11 4.98
C PHE A 182 37.44 9.32 6.42
N ASN A 183 37.61 10.51 7.00
CA ASN A 183 37.21 10.84 8.38
C ASN A 183 35.67 10.80 8.62
N ALA A 184 34.94 9.89 7.96
CA ALA A 184 33.52 9.64 8.09
C ALA A 184 33.27 8.41 8.97
N VAL A 185 32.50 8.61 10.03
CA VAL A 185 31.95 7.58 10.89
C VAL A 185 30.51 7.30 10.45
N LYS A 186 30.23 6.12 9.90
CA LYS A 186 28.83 5.70 9.64
C LYS A 186 28.11 5.47 10.98
N THR A 187 27.10 6.27 11.26
CA THR A 187 26.31 6.22 12.50
C THR A 187 24.95 5.57 12.22
N GLY A 188 24.96 4.24 12.08
CA GLY A 188 23.78 3.38 12.19
C GLY A 188 22.60 3.65 11.25
N VAL A 189 21.56 2.83 11.40
CA VAL A 189 20.29 2.94 10.70
C VAL A 189 19.36 3.83 11.54
N ALA A 190 18.99 5.00 11.02
CA ALA A 190 18.06 5.91 11.68
C ALA A 190 16.59 5.49 11.48
N HIS A 191 16.29 4.86 10.34
CA HIS A 191 14.96 4.31 10.05
C HIS A 191 15.04 3.13 9.08
N PHE A 192 14.19 2.13 9.30
CA PHE A 192 13.98 1.03 8.38
C PHE A 192 12.51 0.63 8.37
N SER A 193 11.91 0.51 7.18
CA SER A 193 10.59 -0.09 7.02
C SER A 193 10.45 -0.85 5.71
N VAL A 194 9.58 -1.85 5.72
CA VAL A 194 9.21 -2.65 4.56
C VAL A 194 7.71 -2.55 4.38
N VAL A 195 7.27 -2.25 3.16
CA VAL A 195 5.87 -2.20 2.78
C VAL A 195 5.62 -3.21 1.68
N ASN A 196 4.74 -4.17 1.94
CA ASN A 196 4.29 -5.13 0.92
C ASN A 196 3.17 -4.50 0.07
N LEU A 197 3.35 -4.46 -1.25
CA LEU A 197 2.40 -3.79 -2.15
C LEU A 197 1.05 -4.49 -2.23
N LEU A 198 1.01 -5.82 -2.15
CA LEU A 198 -0.25 -6.55 -2.11
C LEU A 198 -1.02 -6.24 -0.83
N PHE A 199 -0.33 -6.12 0.31
CA PHE A 199 -0.96 -5.74 1.57
C PHE A 199 -1.50 -4.30 1.52
N ALA A 200 -0.70 -3.35 1.01
CA ALA A 200 -1.16 -1.97 0.79
C ALA A 200 -2.39 -1.91 -0.12
N TYR A 201 -2.39 -2.66 -1.23
CA TYR A 201 -3.53 -2.74 -2.14
C TYR A 201 -4.78 -3.36 -1.50
N ARG A 202 -4.64 -4.45 -0.74
CA ARG A 202 -5.76 -5.08 -0.02
C ARG A 202 -6.36 -4.15 1.01
N TYR A 203 -5.51 -3.48 1.78
CA TYR A 203 -5.94 -2.49 2.77
C TYR A 203 -6.67 -1.31 2.11
N ALA A 204 -6.14 -0.79 1.00
CA ALA A 204 -6.81 0.23 0.20
C ALA A 204 -8.19 -0.25 -0.33
N LYS A 205 -8.28 -1.50 -0.78
CA LYS A 205 -9.52 -2.10 -1.28
C LYS A 205 -10.58 -2.26 -0.18
N GLU A 206 -10.20 -2.76 0.99
CA GLU A 206 -11.10 -2.90 2.14
C GLU A 206 -11.64 -1.54 2.59
N ARG A 207 -10.75 -0.54 2.68
CA ARG A 207 -11.14 0.83 3.01
C ARG A 207 -12.05 1.44 1.96
N ALA A 208 -11.76 1.23 0.67
CA ALA A 208 -12.63 1.69 -0.42
C ALA A 208 -14.03 1.09 -0.32
N LEU A 209 -14.12 -0.23 -0.08
CA LEU A 209 -15.39 -0.94 0.09
C LEU A 209 -16.20 -0.37 1.26
N ALA A 210 -15.55 -0.12 2.40
CA ALA A 210 -16.20 0.51 3.55
C ALA A 210 -16.73 1.93 3.28
N LYS A 211 -16.28 2.59 2.20
CA LYS A 211 -16.73 3.91 1.76
C LYS A 211 -17.65 3.86 0.53
N GLY A 212 -18.07 2.68 0.10
CA GLY A 212 -18.93 2.50 -1.07
C GLY A 212 -18.20 2.63 -2.40
N TYR A 213 -16.92 2.27 -2.45
CA TYR A 213 -16.12 2.19 -3.67
C TYR A 213 -15.57 0.78 -3.85
N VAL A 214 -15.30 0.39 -5.09
CA VAL A 214 -14.63 -0.87 -5.43
C VAL A 214 -13.33 -0.51 -6.15
N LEU A 215 -12.22 -0.91 -5.56
CA LEU A 215 -10.89 -0.82 -6.18
C LEU A 215 -10.60 -2.12 -6.95
N ARG A 216 -10.41 -2.03 -8.27
CA ARG A 216 -10.10 -3.16 -9.16
C ARG A 216 -8.94 -2.80 -10.08
N GLY A 217 -7.74 -3.25 -9.71
CA GLY A 217 -6.53 -2.81 -10.40
C GLY A 217 -6.41 -1.30 -10.27
N ARG A 218 -6.13 -0.63 -11.38
CA ARG A 218 -6.09 0.85 -11.44
C ARG A 218 -7.48 1.49 -11.42
N ASP A 219 -8.55 0.75 -11.73
CA ASP A 219 -9.89 1.33 -11.81
C ASP A 219 -10.54 1.49 -10.43
N ILE A 220 -11.31 2.57 -10.27
CA ILE A 220 -12.05 2.89 -9.03
C ILE A 220 -13.54 3.08 -9.33
N LEU A 221 -14.34 2.10 -8.95
CA LEU A 221 -15.78 2.11 -9.22
C LEU A 221 -16.53 2.62 -7.99
N LYS A 222 -17.56 3.45 -8.18
CA LYS A 222 -18.47 3.78 -7.08
C LYS A 222 -19.52 2.69 -6.98
N ALA A 223 -19.59 2.00 -5.85
CA ALA A 223 -20.67 1.05 -5.61
C ALA A 223 -21.99 1.82 -5.54
N LYS A 224 -22.98 1.43 -6.36
CA LYS A 224 -24.34 1.92 -6.12
C LYS A 224 -24.74 1.47 -4.73
N LYS A 225 -25.32 2.39 -3.95
CA LYS A 225 -25.88 2.10 -2.63
C LYS A 225 -26.81 0.90 -2.82
N ALA A 226 -26.43 -0.27 -2.30
CA ALA A 226 -27.38 -1.37 -2.23
C ALA A 226 -28.59 -0.82 -1.49
N ALA A 227 -29.78 -0.97 -2.08
CA ALA A 227 -31.00 -0.79 -1.30
C ALA A 227 -30.85 -1.65 -0.03
N PRO A 228 -31.23 -1.14 1.15
CA PRO A 228 -31.17 -1.95 2.36
C PRO A 228 -31.89 -3.27 2.08
N ILE A 229 -31.20 -4.38 2.31
CA ILE A 229 -31.79 -5.72 2.28
C ILE A 229 -32.83 -5.71 3.41
N GLY A 230 -34.10 -5.49 3.07
CA GLY A 230 -35.18 -5.38 4.04
C GLY A 230 -36.30 -4.37 3.73
N ALA A 231 -36.33 -3.71 2.57
CA ALA A 231 -37.42 -2.77 2.24
C ALA A 231 -38.66 -3.41 1.56
N ASP A 232 -38.63 -4.70 1.20
CA ASP A 232 -39.71 -5.36 0.44
C ASP A 232 -40.40 -6.51 1.22
N LEU A 233 -40.52 -6.43 2.54
CA LEU A 233 -41.30 -7.41 3.33
C LEU A 233 -42.51 -6.86 4.08
N ASP A 234 -42.89 -5.59 3.91
CA ASP A 234 -44.11 -5.02 4.53
C ASP A 234 -45.01 -4.31 3.51
N ALA A 235 -45.30 -4.97 2.38
CA ALA A 235 -46.31 -4.48 1.43
C ALA A 235 -47.13 -5.63 0.82
N SER A 236 -47.63 -6.53 1.66
CA SER A 236 -48.83 -7.32 1.36
C SER A 236 -49.40 -7.88 2.66
N ASP A 237 -50.49 -7.27 3.14
CA ASP A 237 -51.66 -7.96 3.70
C ASP A 237 -52.68 -6.88 4.12
N THR A 238 -53.41 -6.39 3.11
CA THR A 238 -54.83 -6.03 3.26
C THR A 238 -55.67 -7.25 2.92
#